data_AF-A0AAE2ECV1-F1
#
_entry.id   AF-A0AAE2ECV1-F1
#
_cell.length_a   1.000
_cell.length_b   1.000
_cell.length_c   1.000
_cell.angle_alpha   90.00
_cell.angle_beta   90.00
_cell.angle_gamma   90.00
#
_symmetry.space_group_name_H-M   'P 1'
#
loop_
_entity.id
_entity.type
_entity.pdbx_description
1 polymer ?
#
loop_
_entity_poly.entity_id
_entity_poly.type
_entity_poly.pdbx_seq_one_letter_code
_entity_poly.pdbx_strand_id
1 'polypeptide(L)'
;MKPFDPYSIVIAVNQLADVVNEASQTNLFKDYFMPVFVVILSSITAYIIAIRGYQFQEAAKNERMKADTLNSIVLKMQSMQASLIATKQNYFESLGSHPIQRALNVPIMPNRLEYANFAANELAQLLYTKNHDIDKYPWMNIASYVSTFGNFNMFIEILKIRNELDKEAKHQLAPLIAGSGVRGEISIIEVAKLLDESLMMKYIDLTEKFIVLVDDLLETLNDFMINFPQETNGLLKKKYLKNYVFLTGYENKSEWFLKLLKRCPSVDLAQLGHFMKFDEEETRRMYVENSVVITTPKE
;
A
#
# COMPACT_ATOMS: atom_id res chain seq x y z
N MET A 1 -16.24 19.02 -27.83
CA MET A 1 -15.47 18.57 -29.02
C MET A 1 -16.03 17.22 -29.46
N LYS A 2 -16.58 17.13 -30.68
CA LYS A 2 -17.09 15.85 -31.22
C LYS A 2 -15.95 14.81 -31.31
N PRO A 3 -16.22 13.53 -31.04
CA PRO A 3 -15.22 12.48 -31.23
C PRO A 3 -14.81 12.42 -32.70
N PHE A 4 -13.51 12.43 -32.96
CA PHE A 4 -12.95 12.31 -34.29
C PHE A 4 -13.17 10.87 -34.77
N ASP A 5 -14.10 10.67 -35.69
CA ASP A 5 -14.44 9.36 -36.23
C ASP A 5 -13.70 9.13 -37.57
N PRO A 6 -12.62 8.33 -37.59
CA PRO A 6 -11.83 8.09 -38.79
C PRO A 6 -12.65 7.39 -39.91
N TYR A 7 -13.73 6.68 -39.58
CA TYR A 7 -14.58 6.04 -40.60
C TYR A 7 -15.39 7.06 -41.40
N SER A 8 -15.80 8.16 -40.77
CA SER A 8 -16.53 9.24 -41.44
C SER A 8 -15.72 9.92 -42.55
N ILE A 9 -14.39 9.97 -42.42
CA ILE A 9 -13.48 10.56 -43.43
C ILE A 9 -13.33 9.62 -44.62
N VAL A 10 -13.17 8.31 -44.38
CA VAL A 10 -13.07 7.31 -45.46
C VAL A 10 -14.35 7.26 -46.28
N ILE A 11 -15.52 7.33 -45.61
CA ILE A 11 -16.82 7.40 -46.26
C ILE A 11 -16.96 8.70 -47.07
N ALA A 12 -16.57 9.85 -46.50
CA ALA A 12 -16.62 11.13 -47.20
C ALA A 12 -15.68 11.17 -48.42
N VAL A 13 -14.51 10.53 -48.36
CA VAL A 13 -13.56 10.43 -49.48
C VAL A 13 -14.11 9.52 -50.58
N ASN A 14 -14.74 8.40 -50.23
CA ASN A 14 -15.40 7.52 -51.21
C ASN A 14 -16.60 8.22 -51.87
N GLN A 15 -17.41 8.95 -51.10
CA GLN A 15 -18.53 9.74 -51.65
C GLN A 15 -18.04 10.88 -52.55
N LEU A 16 -16.90 11.51 -52.23
CA LEU A 16 -16.25 12.49 -53.10
C LEU A 16 -15.76 11.86 -54.42
N ALA A 17 -15.26 10.64 -54.38
CA ALA A 17 -14.85 9.90 -55.59
C ALA A 17 -16.05 9.59 -56.50
N ASP A 18 -17.19 9.20 -55.92
CA ASP A 18 -18.41 8.91 -56.68
C ASP A 18 -19.01 10.17 -57.33
N VAL A 19 -19.08 11.29 -56.60
CA VAL A 19 -19.59 12.57 -57.11
C VAL A 19 -18.69 13.15 -58.22
N VAL A 20 -17.40 12.89 -58.15
CA VAL A 20 -16.45 13.27 -59.19
C VAL A 20 -16.70 12.47 -60.47
N ASN A 21 -17.02 11.18 -60.37
CA ASN A 21 -17.29 10.33 -61.53
C ASN A 21 -18.60 10.71 -62.27
N GLU A 22 -19.61 11.26 -61.56
CA GLU A 22 -20.89 11.64 -62.18
C GLU A 22 -20.87 12.98 -62.94
N ALA A 23 -19.93 13.90 -62.63
CA ALA A 23 -19.89 15.22 -63.27
C ALA A 23 -19.06 15.22 -64.58
N SER A 24 -19.63 14.80 -65.70
CA SER A 24 -18.92 14.69 -66.99
C SER A 24 -18.67 16.05 -67.69
N GLN A 25 -17.39 16.41 -67.84
CA GLN A 25 -16.81 16.85 -69.11
C GLN A 25 -15.45 16.16 -69.19
N THR A 26 -15.19 15.41 -70.26
CA THR A 26 -13.97 14.61 -70.43
C THR A 26 -12.73 15.48 -70.30
N ASN A 27 -12.13 15.43 -69.12
CA ASN A 27 -10.94 16.18 -68.76
C ASN A 27 -9.92 15.10 -68.44
N LEU A 28 -8.90 14.94 -69.29
CA LEU A 28 -7.85 13.92 -69.10
C LEU A 28 -7.27 13.93 -67.67
N PHE A 29 -7.17 15.12 -67.08
CA PHE A 29 -6.76 15.30 -65.69
C PHE A 29 -7.77 14.70 -64.68
N LYS A 30 -9.07 14.91 -64.91
CA LYS A 30 -10.14 14.43 -64.04
C LYS A 30 -10.33 12.91 -64.15
N ASP A 31 -10.24 12.37 -65.37
CA ASP A 31 -10.60 10.97 -65.64
C ASP A 31 -9.42 10.00 -65.46
N TYR A 32 -8.17 10.46 -65.59
CA TYR A 32 -6.98 9.60 -65.47
C TYR A 32 -6.06 9.97 -64.30
N PHE A 33 -5.83 11.26 -64.04
CA PHE A 33 -4.90 11.67 -62.98
C PHE A 33 -5.59 11.69 -61.61
N MET A 34 -6.82 12.20 -61.53
CA MET A 34 -7.56 12.35 -60.28
C MET A 34 -7.82 11.03 -59.55
N PRO A 35 -8.23 9.91 -60.21
CA PRO A 35 -8.42 8.64 -59.52
C PRO A 35 -7.12 8.11 -58.90
N VAL A 36 -6.00 8.20 -59.63
CA VAL A 36 -4.69 7.77 -59.14
C VAL A 36 -4.24 8.67 -57.97
N PHE A 37 -4.42 9.98 -58.08
CA PHE A 37 -4.10 10.92 -57.02
C PHE A 37 -4.92 10.70 -55.75
N VAL A 38 -6.24 10.44 -55.87
CA VAL A 38 -7.12 10.16 -54.74
C VAL A 38 -6.73 8.86 -54.03
N VAL A 39 -6.37 7.81 -54.78
CA VAL A 39 -5.88 6.55 -54.19
C VAL A 39 -4.56 6.77 -53.43
N ILE A 40 -3.63 7.53 -54.00
CA ILE A 40 -2.36 7.86 -53.33
C ILE A 40 -2.63 8.70 -52.07
N LEU A 41 -3.45 9.74 -52.16
CA LEU A 41 -3.77 10.60 -51.02
C LEU A 41 -4.51 9.84 -49.91
N SER A 42 -5.44 8.96 -50.28
CA SER A 42 -6.16 8.07 -49.37
C SER A 42 -5.19 7.11 -48.67
N SER A 43 -4.27 6.49 -49.42
CA SER A 43 -3.26 5.59 -48.87
C SER A 43 -2.31 6.30 -47.90
N ILE A 44 -1.84 7.50 -48.24
CA ILE A 44 -1.01 8.34 -47.36
C ILE A 44 -1.78 8.72 -46.10
N THR A 45 -3.04 9.12 -46.24
CA THR A 45 -3.88 9.50 -45.10
C THR A 45 -4.14 8.31 -44.18
N ALA A 46 -4.46 7.14 -44.75
CA ALA A 46 -4.63 5.90 -44.02
C ALA A 46 -3.35 5.49 -43.28
N TYR A 47 -2.18 5.61 -43.92
CA TYR A 47 -0.89 5.35 -43.30
C TYR A 47 -0.59 6.28 -42.12
N ILE A 48 -0.82 7.59 -42.27
CA ILE A 48 -0.63 8.58 -41.19
C ILE A 48 -1.59 8.29 -40.03
N ILE A 49 -2.85 8.00 -40.32
CA ILE A 49 -3.86 7.64 -39.31
C ILE A 49 -3.45 6.36 -38.59
N ALA A 50 -2.99 5.33 -39.32
CA ALA A 50 -2.58 4.06 -38.74
C ALA A 50 -1.39 4.24 -37.79
N ILE A 51 -0.34 4.97 -38.20
CA ILE A 51 0.84 5.20 -37.34
C ILE A 51 0.47 6.02 -36.11
N ARG A 52 -0.22 7.15 -36.28
CA ARG A 52 -0.58 8.00 -35.14
C ARG A 52 -1.59 7.33 -34.23
N GLY A 53 -2.54 6.59 -34.79
CA GLY A 53 -3.54 5.80 -34.08
C GLY A 53 -2.87 4.70 -33.26
N TYR A 54 -1.94 3.96 -33.85
CA TYR A 54 -1.17 2.92 -33.18
C TYR A 54 -0.36 3.49 -32.00
N GLN A 55 0.42 4.54 -32.23
CA GLN A 55 1.19 5.21 -31.17
C GLN A 55 0.30 5.74 -30.05
N PHE A 56 -0.87 6.30 -30.38
CA PHE A 56 -1.84 6.77 -29.39
C PHE A 56 -2.42 5.59 -28.58
N GLN A 57 -2.74 4.47 -29.23
CA GLN A 57 -3.24 3.27 -28.57
C GLN A 57 -2.20 2.65 -27.63
N GLU A 58 -0.95 2.50 -28.07
CA GLU A 58 0.13 2.01 -27.21
C GLU A 58 0.38 2.93 -26.01
N ALA A 59 0.46 4.25 -26.24
CA ALA A 59 0.63 5.21 -25.17
C ALA A 59 -0.55 5.15 -24.18
N ALA A 60 -1.79 5.01 -24.67
CA ALA A 60 -2.96 4.87 -23.83
C ALA A 60 -2.97 3.55 -23.05
N LYS A 61 -2.52 2.45 -23.66
CA LYS A 61 -2.39 1.15 -22.99
C LYS A 61 -1.37 1.22 -21.85
N ASN A 62 -0.20 1.81 -22.10
CA ASN A 62 0.84 1.98 -21.09
C ASN A 62 0.38 2.88 -19.94
N GLU A 63 -0.35 3.95 -20.25
CA GLU A 63 -0.86 4.86 -19.23
C GLU A 63 -1.95 4.20 -18.35
N ARG A 64 -2.82 3.37 -18.94
CA ARG A 64 -3.80 2.58 -18.18
C ARG A 64 -3.12 1.59 -17.26
N MET A 65 -2.08 0.91 -17.73
CA MET A 65 -1.29 -0.01 -16.91
C MET A 65 -0.68 0.70 -15.69
N LYS A 66 -0.14 1.91 -15.86
CA LYS A 66 0.36 2.72 -14.75
C LYS A 66 -0.73 3.06 -13.73
N ALA A 67 -1.92 3.43 -14.22
CA ALA A 67 -3.08 3.71 -13.36
C ALA A 67 -3.56 2.45 -12.62
N ASP A 68 -3.51 1.28 -13.24
CA ASP A 68 -3.81 0.00 -12.59
C ASP A 68 -2.80 -0.34 -11.50
N THR A 69 -1.51 -0.15 -11.78
CA THR A 69 -0.46 -0.34 -10.79
C THR A 69 -0.66 0.58 -9.60
N LEU A 70 -1.01 1.85 -9.83
CA LEU A 70 -1.34 2.82 -8.78
C LEU A 70 -2.52 2.32 -7.93
N ASN A 71 -3.64 1.95 -8.57
CA ASN A 71 -4.81 1.46 -7.85
C ASN A 71 -4.48 0.20 -7.04
N SER A 72 -3.77 -0.75 -7.66
CA SER A 72 -3.36 -2.00 -7.04
C SER A 72 -2.50 -1.76 -5.80
N ILE A 73 -1.49 -0.87 -5.87
CA ILE A 73 -0.61 -0.61 -4.73
C ILE A 73 -1.35 0.09 -3.59
N VAL A 74 -2.22 1.05 -3.91
CA VAL A 74 -3.03 1.75 -2.90
C VAL A 74 -3.98 0.79 -2.20
N LEU A 75 -4.68 -0.07 -2.95
CA LEU A 75 -5.59 -1.06 -2.37
C LEU A 75 -4.84 -2.11 -1.52
N LYS A 76 -3.63 -2.52 -1.93
CA LYS A 76 -2.78 -3.41 -1.11
C LYS A 76 -2.37 -2.77 0.22
N MET A 77 -1.87 -1.54 0.18
CA MET A 77 -1.48 -0.81 1.41
C MET A 77 -2.70 -0.55 2.30
N GLN A 78 -3.86 -0.26 1.73
CA GLN A 78 -5.11 -0.12 2.48
C GLN A 78 -5.52 -1.43 3.17
N SER A 79 -5.39 -2.57 2.49
CA SER A 79 -5.66 -3.89 3.08
C SER A 79 -4.71 -4.20 4.24
N MET A 80 -3.42 -3.87 4.09
CA MET A 80 -2.43 -3.98 5.16
C MET A 80 -2.79 -3.09 6.36
N GLN A 81 -3.16 -1.83 6.12
CA GLN A 81 -3.60 -0.91 7.17
C GLN A 81 -4.85 -1.43 7.89
N ALA A 82 -5.84 -1.91 7.14
CA ALA A 82 -7.06 -2.48 7.72
C ALA A 82 -6.76 -3.69 8.61
N SER A 83 -5.82 -4.56 8.20
CA SER A 83 -5.37 -5.71 8.99
C SER A 83 -4.70 -5.30 10.30
N LEU A 84 -3.87 -4.27 10.27
CA LEU A 84 -3.21 -3.72 11.47
C LEU A 84 -4.21 -3.06 12.41
N ILE A 85 -5.14 -2.25 11.89
CA ILE A 85 -6.24 -1.66 12.67
C ILE A 85 -7.07 -2.75 13.34
N ALA A 86 -7.44 -3.78 12.57
CA ALA A 86 -8.23 -4.92 13.06
C ALA A 86 -7.48 -5.74 14.11
N THR A 87 -6.16 -5.69 14.13
CA THR A 87 -5.29 -6.33 15.11
C THR A 87 -5.16 -5.45 16.36
N LYS A 88 -4.81 -4.17 16.20
CA LYS A 88 -4.59 -3.20 17.27
C LYS A 88 -5.81 -2.98 18.15
N GLN A 89 -7.01 -2.97 17.56
CA GLN A 89 -8.26 -2.80 18.31
C GLN A 89 -8.46 -3.84 19.43
N ASN A 90 -7.84 -5.02 19.35
CA ASN A 90 -8.03 -6.08 20.34
C ASN A 90 -7.32 -5.80 21.68
N TYR A 91 -6.34 -4.90 21.69
CA TYR A 91 -5.53 -4.64 22.88
C TYR A 91 -5.36 -3.15 23.20
N PHE A 92 -5.63 -2.24 22.27
CA PHE A 92 -5.28 -0.82 22.40
C PHE A 92 -5.75 -0.16 23.71
N GLU A 93 -6.98 -0.46 24.17
CA GLU A 93 -7.54 0.16 25.38
C GLU A 93 -7.14 -0.55 26.67
N SER A 94 -6.58 -1.76 26.59
CA SER A 94 -6.21 -2.58 27.76
C SER A 94 -4.72 -2.49 28.11
N LEU A 95 -3.92 -1.74 27.35
CA LEU A 95 -2.47 -1.64 27.59
C LEU A 95 -2.13 -0.72 28.78
N GLY A 96 -1.42 -1.27 29.75
CA GLY A 96 -0.69 -0.53 30.77
C GLY A 96 0.79 -0.31 30.38
N SER A 97 1.61 0.11 31.34
CA SER A 97 3.06 0.28 31.18
C SER A 97 3.87 -0.97 31.56
N HIS A 98 3.35 -1.84 32.43
CA HIS A 98 4.11 -2.97 32.94
C HIS A 98 4.32 -4.07 31.87
N PRO A 99 5.54 -4.57 31.62
CA PRO A 99 5.83 -5.55 30.56
C PRO A 99 4.99 -6.84 30.62
N ILE A 100 4.92 -7.50 31.79
CA ILE A 100 4.09 -8.72 31.98
C ILE A 100 2.60 -8.45 31.69
N GLN A 101 2.05 -7.36 32.22
CA GLN A 101 0.64 -7.03 32.02
C GLN A 101 0.34 -6.80 30.53
N ARG A 102 1.22 -6.07 29.82
CA ARG A 102 1.09 -5.87 28.37
C ARG A 102 1.13 -7.20 27.62
N ALA A 103 2.06 -8.08 27.99
CA ALA A 103 2.14 -9.42 27.42
C ALA A 103 0.81 -10.17 27.58
N LEU A 104 0.21 -10.20 28.78
CA LEU A 104 -1.05 -10.90 29.04
C LEU A 104 -2.29 -10.25 28.40
N ASN A 105 -2.31 -8.92 28.32
CA ASN A 105 -3.47 -8.16 27.83
C ASN A 105 -3.61 -8.19 26.31
N VAL A 106 -2.55 -8.53 25.58
CA VAL A 106 -2.65 -8.83 24.15
C VAL A 106 -3.28 -10.23 23.99
N PRO A 107 -4.48 -10.37 23.41
CA PRO A 107 -5.11 -11.68 23.28
C PRO A 107 -4.52 -12.50 22.14
N ILE A 108 -4.83 -13.79 22.10
CA ILE A 108 -4.64 -14.60 20.89
C ILE A 108 -5.56 -14.04 19.81
N MET A 109 -5.00 -13.74 18.66
CA MET A 109 -5.76 -13.25 17.51
C MET A 109 -5.72 -14.32 16.41
N PRO A 110 -6.82 -15.08 16.18
CA PRO A 110 -6.87 -16.15 15.18
C PRO A 110 -7.06 -15.61 13.75
N ASN A 111 -6.37 -14.51 13.42
CA ASN A 111 -6.50 -13.87 12.12
C ASN A 111 -5.71 -14.65 11.07
N ARG A 112 -6.36 -15.05 9.98
CA ARG A 112 -5.71 -15.55 8.78
C ARG A 112 -5.20 -14.37 7.96
N LEU A 113 -4.03 -13.86 8.33
CA LEU A 113 -3.35 -12.82 7.57
C LEU A 113 -2.63 -13.44 6.37
N GLU A 114 -2.80 -12.83 5.21
CA GLU A 114 -2.07 -13.20 3.99
C GLU A 114 -0.79 -12.38 3.88
N TYR A 115 0.29 -13.02 3.43
CA TYR A 115 1.53 -12.32 3.14
C TYR A 115 1.32 -11.31 2.02
N ALA A 116 1.83 -10.11 2.23
CA ALA A 116 1.79 -9.07 1.23
C ALA A 116 2.90 -9.33 0.21
N ASN A 117 2.51 -9.49 -1.06
CA ASN A 117 3.43 -9.64 -2.18
C ASN A 117 3.58 -8.32 -2.95
N PHE A 118 4.83 -7.95 -3.22
CA PHE A 118 5.20 -6.73 -3.91
C PHE A 118 5.79 -6.99 -5.29
N ALA A 119 5.13 -6.50 -6.34
CA ALA A 119 5.59 -6.59 -7.72
C ALA A 119 6.39 -5.34 -8.10
N ALA A 120 7.69 -5.33 -7.79
CA ALA A 120 8.55 -4.14 -7.94
C ALA A 120 8.63 -3.61 -9.38
N ASN A 121 8.61 -4.50 -10.38
CA ASN A 121 8.81 -4.15 -11.78
C ASN A 121 7.73 -3.22 -12.33
N GLU A 122 6.48 -3.44 -11.94
CA GLU A 122 5.34 -2.64 -12.41
C GLU A 122 5.36 -1.25 -11.80
N LEU A 123 5.71 -1.16 -10.51
CA LEU A 123 5.77 0.11 -9.81
C LEU A 123 6.96 0.96 -10.25
N ALA A 124 8.10 0.34 -10.57
CA ALA A 124 9.28 1.04 -11.08
C ALA A 124 8.96 1.88 -12.33
N GLN A 125 8.09 1.39 -13.23
CA GLN A 125 7.67 2.14 -14.42
C GLN A 125 6.84 3.38 -14.10
N LEU A 126 6.15 3.40 -12.96
CA LEU A 126 5.42 4.56 -12.47
C LEU A 126 6.38 5.55 -11.82
N LEU A 127 7.17 5.10 -10.83
CA LEU A 127 8.01 5.94 -9.97
C LEU A 127 9.15 6.62 -10.73
N TYR A 128 9.86 5.89 -11.59
CA TYR A 128 11.03 6.41 -12.30
C TYR A 128 10.67 7.15 -13.60
N THR A 129 9.43 7.62 -13.72
CA THR A 129 9.04 8.49 -14.85
C THR A 129 9.72 9.86 -14.77
N LYS A 130 10.11 10.31 -13.57
CA LYS A 130 10.79 11.57 -13.31
C LYS A 130 11.83 11.39 -12.18
N ASN A 131 12.83 12.26 -12.15
CA ASN A 131 13.70 12.37 -10.99
C ASN A 131 12.94 13.06 -9.86
N HIS A 132 12.90 12.44 -8.69
CA HIS A 132 12.28 12.99 -7.49
C HIS A 132 13.36 13.14 -6.41
N ASP A 133 13.19 14.16 -5.58
CA ASP A 133 13.92 14.26 -4.33
C ASP A 133 13.41 13.17 -3.37
N ILE A 134 14.21 12.14 -3.17
CA ILE A 134 13.83 10.96 -2.37
C ILE A 134 13.66 11.33 -0.90
N ASP A 135 14.43 12.30 -0.40
CA ASP A 135 14.38 12.72 0.99
C ASP A 135 13.07 13.46 1.27
N LYS A 136 12.58 14.22 0.29
CA LYS A 136 11.28 14.89 0.35
C LYS A 136 10.10 13.96 0.03
N TYR A 137 10.27 13.01 -0.89
CA TYR A 137 9.21 12.12 -1.37
C TYR A 137 9.62 10.65 -1.24
N PRO A 138 9.62 10.09 -0.02
CA PRO A 138 10.11 8.74 0.23
C PRO A 138 9.30 7.68 -0.55
N TRP A 139 8.02 7.93 -0.81
CA TRP A 139 7.16 7.05 -1.60
C TRP A 139 7.45 7.07 -3.11
N MET A 140 8.36 7.93 -3.58
CA MET A 140 8.89 7.86 -4.94
C MET A 140 10.09 6.91 -5.04
N ASN A 141 10.52 6.29 -3.93
CA ASN A 141 11.59 5.31 -3.89
C ASN A 141 11.03 3.89 -3.70
N ILE A 142 11.46 2.96 -4.57
CA ILE A 142 11.07 1.55 -4.49
C ILE A 142 11.45 0.90 -3.15
N ALA A 143 12.54 1.36 -2.52
CA ALA A 143 13.01 0.83 -1.24
C ALA A 143 11.98 0.97 -0.11
N SER A 144 11.19 2.05 -0.13
CA SER A 144 10.14 2.30 0.87
C SER A 144 9.06 1.22 0.82
N TYR A 145 8.72 0.74 -0.37
CA TYR A 145 7.77 -0.35 -0.55
C TYR A 145 8.37 -1.68 -0.11
N VAL A 146 9.59 -1.97 -0.52
CA VAL A 146 10.28 -3.21 -0.13
C VAL A 146 10.35 -3.32 1.39
N SER A 147 10.73 -2.25 2.08
CA SER A 147 10.78 -2.20 3.54
C SER A 147 9.38 -2.34 4.17
N THR A 148 8.38 -1.58 3.70
CA THR A 148 7.01 -1.63 4.25
C THR A 148 6.39 -3.02 4.12
N PHE A 149 6.51 -3.65 2.94
CA PHE A 149 5.99 -5.01 2.71
C PHE A 149 6.76 -6.06 3.53
N GLY A 150 8.09 -5.93 3.64
CA GLY A 150 8.92 -6.79 4.47
C GLY A 150 8.53 -6.70 5.95
N ASN A 151 8.39 -5.48 6.47
CA ASN A 151 7.99 -5.23 7.86
C ASN A 151 6.57 -5.75 8.16
N PHE A 152 5.63 -5.63 7.22
CA PHE A 152 4.30 -6.21 7.37
C PHE A 152 4.33 -7.74 7.40
N ASN A 153 5.14 -8.38 6.56
CA ASN A 153 5.31 -9.84 6.60
C ASN A 153 5.99 -10.29 7.89
N MET A 154 6.94 -9.51 8.41
CA MET A 154 7.53 -9.72 9.75
C MET A 154 6.47 -9.60 10.85
N PHE A 155 5.55 -8.64 10.76
CA PHE A 155 4.41 -8.51 11.68
C PHE A 155 3.55 -9.79 11.69
N ILE A 156 3.27 -10.38 10.53
CA ILE A 156 2.51 -11.64 10.43
C ILE A 156 3.24 -12.77 11.16
N GLU A 157 4.56 -12.88 10.98
CA GLU A 157 5.36 -13.92 11.66
C GLU A 157 5.40 -13.72 13.16
N ILE A 158 5.66 -12.49 13.61
CA ILE A 158 5.69 -12.15 15.04
C ILE A 158 4.34 -12.49 15.68
N LEU A 159 3.22 -12.16 15.05
CA LEU A 159 1.90 -12.49 15.57
C LEU A 159 1.71 -14.00 15.75
N LYS A 160 2.14 -14.80 14.76
CA LYS A 160 2.04 -16.27 14.82
C LYS A 160 2.86 -16.84 15.97
N ILE A 161 4.14 -16.47 16.05
CA ILE A 161 5.04 -16.95 17.12
C ILE A 161 4.51 -16.51 18.48
N ARG A 162 4.06 -15.26 18.60
CA ARG A 162 3.50 -14.71 19.83
C ARG A 162 2.22 -15.43 20.27
N ASN A 163 1.35 -15.81 19.33
CA ASN A 163 0.17 -16.61 19.64
C ASN A 163 0.54 -18.00 20.20
N GLU A 164 1.61 -18.62 19.70
CA GLU A 164 2.09 -19.89 20.27
C GLU A 164 2.69 -19.71 21.67
N LEU A 165 3.50 -18.66 21.88
CA LEU A 165 4.02 -18.33 23.21
C LEU A 165 2.90 -18.02 24.21
N ASP A 166 1.84 -17.33 23.77
CA ASP A 166 0.67 -17.03 24.60
C ASP A 166 -0.06 -18.30 25.04
N LYS A 167 -0.24 -19.27 24.13
CA LYS A 167 -0.83 -20.57 24.47
C LYS A 167 0.01 -21.29 25.52
N GLU A 168 1.32 -21.32 25.33
CA GLU A 168 2.25 -21.96 26.26
C GLU A 168 2.23 -21.27 27.64
N ALA A 169 2.33 -19.94 27.66
CA ALA A 169 2.28 -19.15 28.89
C ALA A 169 0.94 -19.32 29.61
N LYS A 170 -0.19 -19.24 28.91
CA LYS A 170 -1.52 -19.42 29.50
C LYS A 170 -1.77 -20.85 29.99
N HIS A 171 -1.12 -21.85 29.39
CA HIS A 171 -1.17 -23.22 29.91
C HIS A 171 -0.50 -23.30 31.28
N GLN A 172 0.68 -22.70 31.46
CA GLN A 172 1.36 -22.64 32.76
C GLN A 172 0.62 -21.79 33.79
N LEU A 173 -0.05 -20.72 33.33
CA LEU A 173 -0.84 -19.82 34.17
C LEU A 173 -2.27 -20.32 34.46
N ALA A 174 -2.70 -21.44 33.89
CA ALA A 174 -4.03 -21.99 34.08
C ALA A 174 -4.45 -22.13 35.56
N PRO A 175 -3.58 -22.53 36.51
CA PRO A 175 -3.93 -22.59 37.93
C PRO A 175 -4.28 -21.21 38.53
N LEU A 176 -3.58 -20.15 38.12
CA LEU A 176 -3.89 -18.78 38.56
C LEU A 176 -5.16 -18.25 37.90
N ILE A 177 -5.33 -18.52 36.62
CA ILE A 177 -6.51 -18.09 35.87
C ILE A 177 -7.77 -18.75 36.46
N ALA A 178 -7.72 -20.04 36.76
CA ALA A 178 -8.84 -20.79 37.36
C ALA A 178 -9.16 -20.34 38.79
N GLY A 179 -8.18 -19.83 39.53
CA GLY A 179 -8.36 -19.29 40.89
C GLY A 179 -8.73 -17.80 40.94
N SER A 180 -8.65 -17.08 39.82
CA SER A 180 -8.97 -15.65 39.75
C SER A 180 -10.49 -15.42 39.82
N GLY A 181 -10.91 -14.40 40.57
CA GLY A 181 -12.33 -14.06 40.73
C GLY A 181 -12.99 -13.54 39.43
N VAL A 182 -14.25 -13.11 39.51
CA VAL A 182 -15.11 -12.68 38.36
C VAL A 182 -14.46 -11.59 37.46
N ARG A 183 -13.42 -10.89 37.93
CA ARG A 183 -12.66 -9.87 37.17
C ARG A 183 -11.32 -10.32 36.58
N GLY A 184 -10.85 -11.54 36.89
CA GLY A 184 -9.64 -12.11 36.27
C GLY A 184 -8.33 -11.37 36.58
N GLU A 185 -8.26 -10.58 37.66
CA GLU A 185 -7.03 -9.87 38.04
C GLU A 185 -5.99 -10.85 38.56
N ILE A 186 -4.91 -11.04 37.81
CA ILE A 186 -3.78 -11.90 38.17
C ILE A 186 -2.65 -11.04 38.72
N SER A 187 -2.13 -11.40 39.90
CA SER A 187 -0.98 -10.72 40.48
C SER A 187 0.28 -10.95 39.64
N ILE A 188 0.94 -9.88 39.26
CA ILE A 188 2.20 -9.91 38.48
C ILE A 188 3.27 -10.75 39.19
N ILE A 189 3.32 -10.67 40.53
CA ILE A 189 4.28 -11.42 41.35
C ILE A 189 4.03 -12.93 41.25
N GLU A 190 2.76 -13.34 41.13
CA GLU A 190 2.40 -14.75 40.99
C GLU A 190 2.70 -15.27 39.58
N VAL A 191 2.49 -14.43 38.56
CA VAL A 191 2.87 -14.73 37.17
C VAL A 191 4.37 -14.98 37.06
N ALA A 192 5.19 -14.09 37.62
CA ALA A 192 6.64 -14.19 37.58
C ALA A 192 7.21 -15.41 38.35
N LYS A 193 6.42 -15.98 39.27
CA LYS A 193 6.81 -17.21 40.02
C LYS A 193 6.47 -18.50 39.28
N LEU A 194 5.44 -18.48 38.42
CA LEU A 194 4.96 -19.68 37.73
C LEU A 194 5.51 -19.83 36.33
N LEU A 195 5.70 -18.72 35.60
CA LEU A 195 6.30 -18.78 34.28
C LEU A 195 7.79 -19.06 34.37
N ASP A 196 8.24 -20.02 33.57
CA ASP A 196 9.65 -20.20 33.30
C ASP A 196 10.30 -18.88 32.83
N GLU A 197 11.50 -18.57 33.33
CA GLU A 197 12.19 -17.31 33.06
C GLU A 197 12.46 -17.14 31.55
N SER A 198 12.85 -18.21 30.84
CA SER A 198 13.10 -18.17 29.40
C SER A 198 11.82 -17.89 28.62
N LEU A 199 10.72 -18.55 28.99
CA LEU A 199 9.41 -18.33 28.38
C LEU A 199 8.91 -16.90 28.63
N MET A 200 9.02 -16.40 29.87
CA MET A 200 8.63 -15.05 30.24
C MET A 200 9.42 -14.00 29.44
N MET A 201 10.74 -14.16 29.33
CA MET A 201 11.58 -13.26 28.55
C MET A 201 11.15 -13.20 27.08
N LYS A 202 11.00 -14.35 26.42
CA LYS A 202 10.58 -14.43 25.01
C LYS A 202 9.19 -13.82 24.79
N TYR A 203 8.26 -14.09 25.70
CA TYR A 203 6.89 -13.64 25.59
C TYR A 203 6.76 -12.12 25.74
N ILE A 204 7.49 -11.54 26.69
CA ILE A 204 7.57 -10.08 26.89
C ILE A 204 8.27 -9.43 25.68
N ASP A 205 9.46 -9.92 25.30
CA ASP A 205 10.25 -9.37 24.20
C ASP A 205 9.44 -9.29 22.91
N LEU A 206 8.83 -10.41 22.54
CA LEU A 206 8.08 -10.51 21.30
C LEU A 206 6.79 -9.68 21.34
N THR A 207 6.13 -9.59 22.50
CA THR A 207 4.92 -8.76 22.62
C THR A 207 5.24 -7.27 22.51
N GLU A 208 6.35 -6.79 23.10
CA GLU A 208 6.70 -5.37 22.97
C GLU A 208 7.12 -5.03 21.53
N LYS A 209 7.97 -5.87 20.91
CA LYS A 209 8.33 -5.71 19.49
C LYS A 209 7.10 -5.72 18.58
N PHE A 210 6.13 -6.58 18.89
CA PHE A 210 4.85 -6.64 18.17
C PHE A 210 4.08 -5.32 18.27
N ILE A 211 3.90 -4.77 19.48
CA ILE A 211 3.15 -3.53 19.69
C ILE A 211 3.82 -2.37 18.97
N VAL A 212 5.14 -2.22 19.12
CA VAL A 212 5.93 -1.18 18.46
C VAL A 212 5.84 -1.29 16.94
N LEU A 213 6.02 -2.50 16.39
CA LEU A 213 5.93 -2.74 14.95
C LEU A 213 4.55 -2.41 14.37
N VAL A 214 3.48 -2.73 15.10
CA VAL A 214 2.11 -2.38 14.67
C VAL A 214 1.92 -0.86 14.64
N ASP A 215 2.41 -0.13 15.64
CA ASP A 215 2.33 1.32 15.68
C ASP A 215 3.13 1.96 14.53
N ASP A 216 4.37 1.50 14.31
CA ASP A 216 5.25 2.00 13.24
C ASP A 216 4.68 1.74 11.84
N LEU A 217 4.15 0.55 11.61
CA LEU A 217 3.51 0.21 10.34
C LEU A 217 2.23 1.01 10.12
N LEU A 218 1.43 1.26 11.16
CA LEU A 218 0.23 2.08 11.03
C LEU A 218 0.56 3.52 10.68
N GLU A 219 1.59 4.10 11.32
CA GLU A 219 2.08 5.43 11.00
C GLU A 219 2.59 5.51 9.56
N THR A 220 3.45 4.56 9.18
CA THR A 220 4.02 4.43 7.84
C THR A 220 2.95 4.28 6.76
N LEU A 221 1.99 3.36 6.95
CA LEU A 221 0.91 3.13 5.99
C LEU A 221 -0.05 4.31 5.93
N ASN A 222 -0.32 4.98 7.04
CA ASN A 222 -1.15 6.17 7.03
C ASN A 222 -0.49 7.33 6.26
N ASP A 223 0.82 7.52 6.43
CA ASP A 223 1.59 8.49 5.63
C ASP A 223 1.52 8.15 4.13
N PHE A 224 1.75 6.88 3.76
CA PHE A 224 1.60 6.42 2.38
C PHE A 224 0.22 6.77 1.82
N MET A 225 -0.85 6.41 2.53
CA MET A 225 -2.21 6.57 2.04
C MET A 225 -2.58 8.04 1.80
N ILE A 226 -2.02 8.96 2.60
CA ILE A 226 -2.25 10.40 2.45
C ILE A 226 -1.41 10.98 1.31
N ASN A 227 -0.10 10.71 1.30
CA ASN A 227 0.86 11.43 0.45
C ASN A 227 1.02 10.81 -0.94
N PHE A 228 1.09 9.47 -1.05
CA PHE A 228 1.40 8.82 -2.32
C PHE A 228 0.34 9.03 -3.41
N PRO A 229 -0.98 8.87 -3.17
CA PRO A 229 -2.00 9.13 -4.19
C PRO A 229 -2.02 10.57 -4.69
N GLN A 230 -1.66 11.53 -3.82
CA GLN A 230 -1.60 12.95 -4.18
C GLN A 230 -0.44 13.23 -5.14
N GLU A 231 0.75 12.75 -4.81
CA GLU A 231 1.96 12.93 -5.63
C GLU A 231 1.85 12.22 -6.99
N THR A 232 1.31 11.00 -7.01
CA THR A 232 1.24 10.21 -8.24
C THR A 232 0.20 10.69 -9.25
N ASN A 233 -0.78 11.50 -8.84
CA ASN A 233 -1.72 12.16 -9.76
C ASN A 233 -0.99 13.04 -10.80
N GLY A 234 0.17 13.61 -10.43
CA GLY A 234 1.02 14.40 -11.33
C GLY A 234 1.90 13.58 -12.28
N LEU A 235 1.99 12.26 -12.09
CA LEU A 235 2.76 11.35 -12.93
C LEU A 235 1.95 10.80 -14.11
N LEU A 236 0.63 10.77 -13.97
CA LEU A 236 -0.27 10.23 -14.98
C LEU A 236 -0.63 11.24 -16.08
N LYS A 237 -0.55 10.81 -17.35
CA LYS A 237 -0.92 11.60 -18.52
C LYS A 237 -2.43 11.53 -18.79
N LYS A 238 -3.19 12.40 -18.13
CA LYS A 238 -4.66 12.49 -18.20
C LYS A 238 -5.27 12.48 -19.62
N LYS A 239 -4.55 12.98 -20.63
CA LYS A 239 -5.01 12.97 -22.03
C LYS A 239 -5.28 11.56 -22.58
N TYR A 240 -4.64 10.54 -22.03
CA TYR A 240 -4.82 9.13 -22.40
C TYR A 240 -5.82 8.38 -21.49
N LEU A 241 -6.32 9.03 -20.44
CA LEU A 241 -7.13 8.43 -19.37
C LEU A 241 -8.55 9.02 -19.30
N LYS A 242 -9.11 9.56 -20.40
CA LYS A 242 -10.39 10.31 -20.40
C LYS A 242 -11.58 9.60 -19.74
N ASN A 243 -11.58 8.27 -19.66
CA ASN A 243 -12.62 7.46 -19.00
C ASN A 243 -12.03 6.44 -18.00
N TYR A 244 -10.79 6.65 -17.55
CA TYR A 244 -10.11 5.74 -16.63
C TYR A 244 -10.18 6.26 -15.20
N VAL A 245 -10.56 5.40 -14.27
CA VAL A 245 -10.67 5.76 -12.86
C VAL A 245 -9.40 5.34 -12.14
N PHE A 246 -8.84 6.25 -11.36
CA PHE A 246 -7.72 5.97 -10.48
C PHE A 246 -7.89 6.72 -9.16
N LEU A 247 -7.30 6.16 -8.11
CA LEU A 247 -7.37 6.71 -6.76
C LEU A 247 -6.50 7.97 -6.66
N THR A 248 -7.12 9.09 -6.27
CA THR A 248 -6.44 10.40 -6.18
C THR A 248 -6.18 10.84 -4.74
N GLY A 249 -6.68 10.10 -3.77
CA GLY A 249 -6.58 10.44 -2.36
C GLY A 249 -7.26 9.41 -1.47
N TYR A 250 -6.95 9.47 -0.19
CA TYR A 250 -7.54 8.67 0.86
C TYR A 250 -7.97 9.57 2.01
N GLU A 251 -9.14 9.31 2.57
CA GLU A 251 -9.61 10.00 3.76
C GLU A 251 -10.40 9.04 4.64
N ASN A 252 -10.08 9.01 5.93
CA ASN A 252 -10.86 8.30 6.93
C ASN A 252 -10.96 9.17 8.18
N LYS A 253 -12.15 9.70 8.42
CA LYS A 253 -12.47 10.61 9.53
C LYS A 253 -13.13 9.93 10.72
N SER A 254 -13.22 8.60 10.72
CA SER A 254 -13.82 7.88 11.84
C SER A 254 -13.03 8.15 13.12
N GLU A 255 -13.71 8.61 14.18
CA GLU A 255 -13.06 8.90 15.47
C GLU A 255 -12.31 7.68 16.00
N TRP A 256 -12.87 6.48 15.82
CA TRP A 256 -12.25 5.23 16.23
C TRP A 256 -10.95 4.95 15.48
N PHE A 257 -10.95 5.18 14.15
CA PHE A 257 -9.75 5.05 13.33
C PHE A 257 -8.67 6.04 13.78
N LEU A 258 -9.03 7.32 13.97
CA LEU A 258 -8.11 8.35 14.45
C LEU A 258 -7.56 8.03 15.85
N LYS A 259 -8.35 7.39 16.71
CA LYS A 259 -7.90 6.91 18.03
C LYS A 259 -6.86 5.80 17.89
N LEU A 260 -7.12 4.81 17.02
CA LEU A 260 -6.20 3.69 16.77
C LEU A 260 -4.93 4.07 16.02
N LEU A 261 -4.90 5.21 15.31
CA LEU A 261 -3.66 5.73 14.74
C LEU A 261 -2.69 6.27 15.80
N LYS A 262 -3.16 6.65 16.99
CA LYS A 262 -2.28 7.10 18.06
C LYS A 262 -1.42 5.95 18.57
N ARG A 263 -0.14 6.22 18.85
CA ARG A 263 0.76 5.22 19.45
C ARG A 263 0.21 4.73 20.79
N CYS A 264 0.45 3.46 21.08
CA CYS A 264 0.11 2.85 22.34
C CYS A 264 0.91 3.50 23.49
N PRO A 265 0.44 3.40 24.74
CA PRO A 265 1.22 3.82 25.90
C PRO A 265 2.58 3.12 25.92
N SER A 266 3.64 3.86 26.25
CA SER A 266 5.00 3.32 26.34
C SER A 266 5.11 2.30 27.48
N VAL A 267 5.88 1.25 27.23
CA VAL A 267 6.30 0.28 28.24
C VAL A 267 7.25 0.94 29.25
N ASP A 268 7.24 0.46 30.49
CA ASP A 268 8.26 0.80 31.48
C ASP A 268 9.60 0.15 31.06
N LEU A 269 10.50 0.98 30.52
CA LEU A 269 11.79 0.54 30.01
C LEU A 269 12.71 0.02 31.12
N ALA A 270 12.61 0.54 32.35
CA ALA A 270 13.45 0.06 33.45
C ALA A 270 13.06 -1.37 33.84
N GLN A 271 11.76 -1.65 33.91
CA GLN A 271 11.26 -3.00 34.17
C GLN A 271 11.54 -3.94 32.99
N LEU A 272 11.38 -3.46 31.76
CA LEU A 272 11.68 -4.25 30.56
C LEU A 272 13.17 -4.63 30.52
N GLY A 273 14.07 -3.68 30.74
CA GLY A 273 15.51 -3.93 30.81
C GLY A 273 15.87 -4.92 31.91
N HIS A 274 15.22 -4.84 33.07
CA HIS A 274 15.39 -5.81 34.15
C HIS A 274 15.03 -7.24 33.73
N PHE A 275 13.88 -7.44 33.07
CA PHE A 275 13.48 -8.76 32.57
C PHE A 275 14.40 -9.26 31.46
N MET A 276 14.84 -8.37 30.57
CA MET A 276 15.71 -8.74 29.46
C MET A 276 17.18 -8.92 29.86
N LYS A 277 17.54 -8.49 31.08
CA LYS A 277 18.93 -8.41 31.57
C LYS A 277 19.80 -7.48 30.72
N PHE A 278 19.19 -6.40 30.23
CA PHE A 278 19.85 -5.34 29.45
C PHE A 278 20.11 -4.12 30.33
N ASP A 279 21.09 -3.32 29.94
CA ASP A 279 21.24 -1.97 30.46
C ASP A 279 20.23 -1.00 29.80
N GLU A 280 20.16 0.25 30.29
CA GLU A 280 19.20 1.23 29.79
C GLU A 280 19.41 1.56 28.31
N GLU A 281 20.66 1.73 27.88
CA GLU A 281 21.03 2.06 26.51
C GLU A 281 20.66 0.93 25.55
N GLU A 282 20.99 -0.31 25.90
CA GLU A 282 20.62 -1.48 25.12
C GLU A 282 19.10 -1.67 25.05
N THR A 283 18.39 -1.46 26.16
CA THR A 283 16.92 -1.54 26.18
C THR A 283 16.31 -0.49 25.24
N ARG A 284 16.78 0.76 25.30
CA ARG A 284 16.30 1.83 24.42
C ARG A 284 16.59 1.52 22.96
N ARG A 285 17.81 1.08 22.65
CA ARG A 285 18.20 0.69 21.29
C ARG A 285 17.28 -0.39 20.74
N MET A 286 16.97 -1.41 21.53
CA MET A 286 16.21 -2.59 21.09
C MET A 286 14.72 -2.33 20.90
N TYR A 287 14.10 -1.50 21.76
CA TYR A 287 12.64 -1.33 21.79
C TYR A 287 12.13 0.06 21.37
N VAL A 288 13.03 1.03 21.19
CA VAL A 288 12.67 2.39 20.78
C VAL A 288 13.37 2.78 19.48
N GLU A 289 14.70 2.59 19.39
CA GLU A 289 15.50 3.14 18.28
C GLU A 289 15.56 2.22 17.06
N ASN A 290 15.30 0.92 17.21
CA ASN A 290 15.20 -0.02 16.10
C ASN A 290 13.88 0.12 15.30
N SER A 291 13.15 1.22 15.51
CA SER A 291 11.93 1.59 14.81
C SER A 291 12.27 2.19 13.44
N VAL A 292 11.72 1.60 12.37
CA VAL A 292 11.87 2.12 11.00
C VAL A 292 10.51 2.63 10.54
N VAL A 293 10.25 3.91 10.80
CA VAL A 293 9.05 4.59 10.32
C VAL A 293 9.38 5.37 9.05
N ILE A 294 8.60 5.16 7.99
CA ILE A 294 8.72 5.93 6.76
C ILE A 294 7.63 7.00 6.78
N THR A 295 8.03 8.26 6.88
CA THR A 295 7.11 9.40 6.84
C THR A 295 7.60 10.44 5.84
N THR A 296 6.67 11.13 5.21
CA THR A 296 6.96 12.27 4.35
C THR A 296 7.26 13.47 5.24
N PRO A 297 8.41 14.17 5.07
CA PRO A 297 8.75 15.32 5.90
C PRO A 297 7.66 16.39 5.87
N LYS A 298 7.29 16.91 7.04
CA LYS A 298 6.38 18.06 7.15
C LYS A 298 7.17 19.34 6.85
N GLU A 299 6.68 20.14 5.91
CA GLU A 299 7.20 21.50 5.64
C GLU A 299 6.97 22.46 6.81
#